data_AF-A0AAD6VC37-F1
#
_entry.id   AF-A0AAD6VC37-F1
#
_cell.length_a   1.000
_cell.length_b   1.000
_cell.length_c   1.000
_cell.angle_alpha   90.00
_cell.angle_beta   90.00
_cell.angle_gamma   90.00
#
_symmetry.space_group_name_H-M   'P 1'
#
loop_
_entity.id
_entity.type
_entity.pdbx_description
1 polymer ?
#
loop_
_entity_poly.entity_id
_entity_poly.type
_entity_poly.pdbx_seq_one_letter_code
_entity_poly.pdbx_strand_id
1 'polypeptide(L)'
;LAKLEAEIVQFKTYTEGHISALEEKRRAILECLNDVVYPILTLPPEITSRIFVHCLPHHGRVRPSPRSAPLVLTQVCGQWRAVALSTGELW
;
A
#
# COMPACT_ATOMS: atom_id res chain seq x y z
N LEU A 1 -18.98 29.87 -33.16
CA LEU A 1 -17.89 28.88 -33.32
C LEU A 1 -16.65 29.33 -32.55
N ALA A 2 -16.04 30.47 -32.88
CA ALA A 2 -14.84 31.00 -32.19
C ALA A 2 -14.93 31.09 -30.64
N LYS A 3 -16.07 31.52 -30.08
CA LYS A 3 -16.25 31.59 -28.62
C LYS A 3 -16.23 30.21 -27.94
N LEU A 4 -16.84 29.22 -28.59
CA LEU A 4 -16.91 27.84 -28.08
C LEU A 4 -15.53 27.16 -28.17
N GLU A 5 -14.81 27.41 -29.26
CA GLU A 5 -13.43 26.94 -29.45
C GLU A 5 -12.49 27.54 -28.39
N ALA A 6 -12.63 28.82 -28.08
CA ALA A 6 -11.86 29.47 -27.03
C ALA A 6 -12.13 28.88 -25.64
N GLU A 7 -13.39 28.60 -25.30
CA GLU A 7 -13.77 27.95 -24.03
C GLU A 7 -13.22 26.52 -23.92
N ILE A 8 -13.27 25.74 -25.01
CA ILE A 8 -12.68 24.38 -25.05
C ILE A 8 -11.16 24.44 -24.84
N VAL A 9 -10.48 25.37 -25.51
CA VAL A 9 -9.03 25.56 -25.36
C VAL A 9 -8.70 25.98 -23.93
N GLN A 10 -9.45 26.91 -23.35
CA GLN A 10 -9.24 27.36 -21.97
C GLN A 10 -9.45 26.24 -20.96
N PHE A 11 -10.49 25.42 -21.13
CA PHE A 11 -10.72 24.27 -20.26
C PHE A 11 -9.62 23.22 -20.41
N LYS A 12 -9.16 22.96 -21.64
CA LYS A 12 -8.08 22.01 -21.90
C LYS A 12 -6.77 22.46 -21.26
N THR A 13 -6.35 23.70 -21.46
CA THR A 13 -5.12 24.24 -20.85
C THR A 13 -5.19 24.26 -19.34
N TYR A 14 -6.35 24.57 -18.77
CA TYR A 14 -6.59 24.46 -17.33
C TYR A 14 -6.40 23.02 -16.84
N THR A 15 -7.02 22.03 -17.48
CA THR A 15 -6.87 20.63 -17.07
C THR A 15 -5.45 20.10 -17.21
N GLU A 16 -4.74 20.46 -18.29
CA GLU A 16 -3.33 20.09 -18.50
C GLU A 16 -2.43 20.71 -17.44
N GLY A 17 -2.67 21.98 -17.07
CA GLY A 17 -1.98 22.62 -15.96
C GLY A 17 -2.23 21.92 -14.62
N HIS A 18 -3.47 21.48 -14.37
CA HIS A 18 -3.79 20.73 -13.16
C HIS A 18 -3.17 19.34 -13.11
N ILE A 19 -3.15 18.61 -14.23
CA ILE A 19 -2.50 17.30 -14.31
C ILE A 19 -1.00 17.45 -14.06
N SER A 20 -0.34 18.40 -14.72
CA SER A 20 1.08 18.67 -14.54
C SER A 20 1.43 18.98 -13.07
N ALA A 21 0.62 19.82 -12.42
CA ALA A 21 0.82 20.13 -11.00
C ALA A 21 0.63 18.91 -10.07
N LEU A 22 -0.28 17.99 -10.40
CA LEU A 22 -0.48 16.75 -9.65
C LEU A 22 0.65 15.74 -9.90
N GLU A 23 1.13 15.65 -11.13
CA GLU A 23 2.26 14.78 -11.50
C GLU A 23 3.55 15.20 -10.82
N GLU A 24 3.80 16.51 -10.68
CA GLU A 24 4.96 17.03 -9.97
C GLU A 24 4.89 16.69 -8.47
N LYS A 25 3.73 16.90 -7.84
CA LYS A 25 3.52 16.48 -6.44
C LYS A 25 3.71 14.97 -6.26
N ARG A 26 3.19 14.17 -7.19
CA ARG A 26 3.38 12.72 -7.18
C ARG A 26 4.86 12.35 -7.29
N ARG A 27 5.60 13.00 -8.18
CA ARG A 27 7.04 12.78 -8.37
C ARG A 27 7.80 13.07 -7.08
N ALA A 28 7.59 14.24 -6.48
CA ALA A 28 8.23 14.62 -5.22
C ALA A 28 7.96 13.61 -4.10
N ILE A 29 6.71 13.13 -3.96
CA ILE A 29 6.37 12.11 -2.97
C ILE A 29 7.12 10.79 -3.25
N LEU A 30 7.17 10.34 -4.50
CA LEU A 30 7.87 9.10 -4.87
C LEU A 30 9.37 9.19 -4.62
N GLU A 31 10.00 10.34 -4.90
CA GLU A 31 11.41 10.57 -4.58
C GLU A 31 11.65 10.50 -3.07
N CYS A 32 10.82 11.17 -2.26
CA CYS A 32 10.93 11.09 -0.80
C CYS A 32 10.71 9.66 -0.27
N LEU A 33 9.83 8.87 -0.89
CA LEU A 33 9.56 7.49 -0.46
C LEU A 33 10.69 6.52 -0.82
N ASN A 34 11.45 6.77 -1.88
CA ASN A 34 12.58 5.92 -2.26
C ASN A 34 13.70 5.92 -1.21
N ASP A 35 13.85 7.01 -0.46
CA ASP A 35 14.82 7.09 0.65
C ASP A 35 14.35 6.33 1.90
N VAL A 36 13.06 5.98 1.97
CA VAL A 36 12.51 5.20 3.07
C VAL A 36 12.71 3.72 2.80
N VAL A 37 13.72 3.14 3.46
CA VAL A 37 13.86 1.69 3.51
C VAL A 37 12.74 1.13 4.38
N TYR A 38 12.00 0.16 3.86
CA TYR A 38 11.02 -0.62 4.61
C TYR A 38 11.59 -2.04 4.84
N PRO A 39 12.38 -2.28 5.89
CA PRO A 39 13.10 -3.54 6.06
C PRO A 39 12.18 -4.76 5.97
N ILE A 40 10.98 -4.67 6.53
CA ILE A 40 9.99 -5.76 6.53
C ILE A 40 9.36 -6.04 5.16
N LEU A 41 9.46 -5.13 4.19
CA LEU A 41 9.09 -5.40 2.79
C LEU A 41 10.23 -6.07 2.00
N THR A 42 11.45 -5.99 2.51
CA THR A 42 12.65 -6.59 1.90
C THR A 42 13.00 -7.98 2.45
N LEU A 43 12.31 -8.41 3.52
CA LEU A 43 12.54 -9.74 4.10
C LEU A 43 12.05 -10.85 3.16
N PRO A 44 12.78 -11.98 3.10
CA PRO A 44 12.26 -13.18 2.46
C PRO A 44 10.91 -13.62 3.07
N PRO A 45 10.01 -14.21 2.26
CA PRO A 45 8.73 -14.73 2.76
C PRO A 45 8.86 -15.67 3.97
N GLU A 46 9.91 -16.47 4.04
CA GLU A 46 10.17 -17.47 5.10
C GLU A 46 10.59 -16.85 6.43
N ILE A 47 11.16 -15.64 6.40
CA ILE A 47 11.48 -14.88 7.61
C ILE A 47 10.24 -14.13 8.06
N THR A 48 9.52 -13.53 7.11
CA THR A 48 8.27 -12.83 7.37
C THR A 48 7.21 -13.75 7.98
N SER A 49 7.06 -14.98 7.47
CA SER A 49 6.12 -15.97 8.02
C SER A 49 6.46 -16.36 9.46
N ARG A 50 7.75 -16.56 9.78
CA ARG A 50 8.19 -16.83 11.16
C ARG A 50 7.88 -15.68 12.11
N ILE A 51 8.10 -14.45 11.68
CA ILE A 51 7.72 -13.26 12.46
C ILE A 51 6.20 -13.28 12.72
N PHE A 52 5.39 -13.57 11.69
CA PHE A 52 3.93 -13.63 11.83
C PHE A 52 3.46 -14.69 12.83
N VAL A 53 4.08 -15.88 12.83
CA VAL A 53 3.76 -16.94 13.80
C VAL A 53 4.07 -16.48 15.23
N HIS A 54 5.15 -15.73 15.44
CA HIS A 54 5.46 -15.13 16.74
C HIS A 54 4.52 -14.00 17.17
N CYS A 55 3.70 -13.46 16.26
CA CYS A 55 2.65 -12.50 16.61
C CYS A 55 1.37 -13.17 17.14
N LEU A 56 1.27 -14.51 17.10
CA LEU A 56 0.10 -15.22 17.62
C LEU A 56 0.02 -15.12 19.15
N PRO A 57 -1.19 -15.19 19.72
CA PRO A 57 -1.35 -15.14 21.17
C PRO A 57 -0.72 -16.37 21.85
N HIS A 58 0.10 -16.15 22.89
CA HIS A 58 0.79 -17.22 23.62
C HIS A 58 -0.12 -18.31 24.21
N HIS A 59 -1.38 -17.98 24.48
CA HIS A 59 -2.36 -18.89 25.05
C HIS A 59 -2.99 -19.84 24.01
N GLY A 60 -2.53 -19.79 22.75
CA GLY A 60 -2.89 -20.72 21.68
C GLY A 60 -4.30 -20.59 21.13
N ARG A 61 -5.11 -19.65 21.65
CA ARG A 61 -6.48 -19.41 21.17
C ARG A 61 -6.50 -18.21 20.26
N VAL A 62 -6.36 -18.47 18.97
CA VAL A 62 -6.61 -17.47 17.94
C VAL A 62 -8.11 -17.22 17.85
N ARG A 63 -8.56 -16.01 18.18
CA ARG A 63 -9.92 -15.56 17.88
C ARG A 63 -9.90 -14.74 16.60
N PRO A 64 -10.81 -15.00 15.65
CA PRO A 64 -10.93 -14.16 14.46
C PRO A 64 -11.36 -12.76 14.89
N SER A 65 -10.42 -11.84 14.85
CA SER A 65 -10.64 -10.42 15.09
C SER A 65 -9.81 -9.64 14.08
N PRO A 66 -10.39 -8.65 13.38
CA PRO A 66 -9.65 -7.83 12.43
C PRO A 66 -8.54 -7.01 13.11
N ARG A 67 -8.56 -6.92 14.45
CA ARG A 67 -7.60 -6.16 15.26
C ARG A 67 -6.51 -7.02 15.90
N SER A 68 -6.46 -8.33 15.63
CA SER A 68 -5.41 -9.21 16.17
C SER A 68 -4.88 -10.16 15.11
N ALA A 69 -3.68 -10.71 15.35
CA ALA A 69 -3.13 -11.76 14.51
C ALA A 69 -4.05 -13.00 14.51
N PRO A 70 -4.14 -13.71 13.38
CA PRO A 70 -3.43 -13.48 12.12
C PRO A 70 -4.08 -12.42 11.21
N LEU A 71 -5.36 -12.07 11.43
CA LEU A 71 -6.14 -11.24 10.50
C LEU A 71 -5.63 -9.81 10.36
N VAL A 72 -5.04 -9.22 11.40
CA VAL A 72 -4.45 -7.87 11.29
C VAL A 72 -3.27 -7.85 10.31
N LEU A 73 -2.53 -8.95 10.18
CA LEU A 73 -1.36 -9.06 9.31
C LEU A 73 -1.75 -9.06 7.83
N THR A 74 -2.96 -9.51 7.49
CA THR A 74 -3.47 -9.50 6.11
C THR A 74 -3.97 -8.13 5.66
N GLN A 75 -3.99 -7.13 6.54
CA GLN A 75 -4.53 -5.79 6.28
C GLN A 75 -3.45 -4.73 6.03
N VAL A 76 -2.17 -5.06 6.18
CA VAL A 76 -1.06 -4.10 6.03
C VAL A 76 -0.80 -3.75 4.57
N CYS A 77 -0.53 -4.76 3.73
CA CYS A 77 -0.32 -4.60 2.30
C CYS A 77 -0.59 -5.91 1.55
N GLY A 78 -0.59 -5.86 0.20
CA GLY A 78 -0.80 -7.05 -0.64
C GLY A 78 0.25 -8.16 -0.43
N GLN A 79 1.52 -7.80 -0.25
CA GLN A 79 2.61 -8.74 -0.01
C GLN A 79 2.45 -9.48 1.32
N TRP A 80 2.15 -8.75 2.41
CA TRP A 80 1.89 -9.35 3.72
C TRP A 80 0.68 -10.28 3.69
N ARG A 81 -0.39 -9.88 3.00
CA ARG A 81 -1.57 -10.71 2.80
C ARG A 81 -1.22 -12.02 2.10
N ALA A 82 -0.42 -11.97 1.02
CA ALA A 82 0.00 -13.18 0.31
C ALA A 82 0.80 -14.12 1.21
N VAL A 83 1.76 -13.60 1.98
CA VAL A 83 2.57 -14.39 2.93
C VAL A 83 1.71 -14.98 4.06
N ALA A 84 0.82 -14.19 4.65
CA ALA A 84 -0.04 -14.65 5.75
C ALA A 84 -1.03 -15.74 5.30
N LEU A 85 -1.60 -15.61 4.09
CA LEU A 85 -2.52 -16.61 3.54
C LEU A 85 -1.81 -17.90 3.12
N SER A 86 -0.53 -17.84 2.72
CA SER A 86 0.26 -19.04 2.40
C SER A 86 0.88 -19.72 3.63
N THR A 87 0.93 -19.04 4.78
CA THR A 87 1.49 -19.59 6.02
C THR A 87 0.42 -20.37 6.79
N GLY A 88 0.42 -21.69 6.63
CA GLY A 88 -0.57 -22.59 7.26
C GLY A 88 -0.59 -22.51 8.80
N GLU A 89 0.55 -22.27 9.46
CA GLU A 89 0.67 -22.19 10.93
C GLU A 89 -0.11 -21.03 11.57
N LEU A 90 -0.58 -20.06 10.78
CA LEU A 90 -1.34 -18.92 11.26
C LEU A 90 -2.83 -19.22 11.50
N TRP A 91 -3.34 -20.32 10.96
CA TRP A 91 -4.77 -20.66 10.89
C TRP A 91 -5.08 -21.93 11.68
#